data_AF-A0A7S3BXF2-F1
#
_entry.id   AF-A0A7S3BXF2-F1
#
_cell.length_a   1.000
_cell.length_b   1.000
_cell.length_c   1.000
_cell.angle_alpha   90.00
_cell.angle_beta   90.00
_cell.angle_gamma   90.00
#
_symmetry.space_group_name_H-M   'P 1'
#
loop_
_entity.id
_entity.type
_entity.pdbx_description
1 polymer ?
#
loop_
_entity_poly.entity_id
_entity_poly.type
_entity_poly.pdbx_seq_one_letter_code
_entity_poly.pdbx_strand_id
1 'polypeptide(L)'
;DGTLYEDGKHFEADNKMISLLISLMERGVDVAIVTAAGYDEAARFEDRLAALLAAFKELQLPEETTKRFHMMGGECNYLLKVTTDYGLDFVPIEEWQTRDMLAWREESMQELLDGAQACLERGAARLGMQVQLIRKARAVGVVPCSPTLYESLEELALSVRFELEGAGLEVPFCAFNGGNDVFVDVGNKAIGLRALQSYLGVEEGGTLHVGDRFTITGNDAQVRGFCSILWVANPDETAFYVKMLVRDMKAVEKARKEDKGLTKKAWVRIL
;
A
#
# COMPACT_ATOMS: atom_id res chain seq x y z
N ASP A 1 -3.73 4.65 -1.81
CA ASP A 1 -4.91 5.48 -2.13
C ASP A 1 -4.48 6.54 -3.15
N GLY A 2 -5.38 7.10 -3.96
CA GLY A 2 -5.04 8.12 -4.97
C GLY A 2 -4.35 7.62 -6.27
N THR A 3 -3.77 6.41 -6.27
CA THR A 3 -3.02 5.86 -7.42
C THR A 3 -3.76 4.82 -8.25
N LEU A 4 -4.71 4.07 -7.66
CA LEU A 4 -5.46 2.99 -8.33
C LEU A 4 -6.92 3.35 -8.59
N TYR A 5 -7.43 4.28 -7.80
CA TYR A 5 -8.78 4.85 -7.80
C TYR A 5 -8.65 6.26 -7.19
N GLU A 6 -9.61 7.15 -7.49
CA GLU A 6 -9.64 8.47 -6.86
C GLU A 6 -9.71 8.35 -5.33
N ASP A 7 -9.14 9.32 -4.62
CA ASP A 7 -9.05 9.28 -3.17
C ASP A 7 -10.43 9.11 -2.51
N GLY A 8 -10.53 8.21 -1.53
CA GLY A 8 -11.78 7.82 -0.89
C GLY A 8 -12.76 6.97 -1.73
N LYS A 9 -12.44 6.62 -3.00
CA LYS A 9 -13.27 5.75 -3.84
C LYS A 9 -12.86 4.27 -3.78
N HIS A 10 -13.61 3.44 -4.50
CA HIS A 10 -13.42 1.99 -4.63
C HIS A 10 -13.03 1.60 -6.07
N PHE A 11 -12.56 0.37 -6.26
CA PHE A 11 -12.37 -0.19 -7.60
C PHE A 11 -13.72 -0.35 -8.30
N GLU A 12 -13.89 0.29 -9.46
CA GLU A 12 -15.06 0.08 -10.33
C GLU A 12 -14.77 -1.00 -11.39
N ALA A 13 -15.82 -1.66 -11.88
CA ALA A 13 -15.72 -2.82 -12.77
C ALA A 13 -15.11 -2.51 -14.16
N ASP A 14 -15.17 -1.27 -14.61
CA ASP A 14 -14.61 -0.80 -15.88
C ASP A 14 -13.16 -0.30 -15.75
N ASN A 15 -12.55 -0.46 -14.57
CA ASN A 15 -11.20 0.00 -14.34
C ASN A 15 -10.19 -0.84 -15.14
N LYS A 16 -9.60 -0.22 -16.16
CA LYS A 16 -8.54 -0.81 -17.00
C LYS A 16 -7.40 -1.41 -16.18
N MET A 17 -7.16 -0.90 -14.97
CA MET A 17 -6.16 -1.44 -14.05
C MET A 17 -6.40 -2.91 -13.71
N ILE A 18 -7.63 -3.38 -13.57
CA ILE A 18 -7.92 -4.80 -13.27
C ILE A 18 -7.20 -5.71 -14.26
N SER A 19 -7.42 -5.47 -15.56
CA SER A 19 -6.80 -6.26 -16.62
C SER A 19 -5.26 -6.18 -16.62
N LEU A 20 -4.70 -5.03 -16.22
CA LEU A 20 -3.26 -4.83 -16.16
C LEU A 20 -2.63 -5.56 -14.96
N LEU A 21 -3.26 -5.51 -13.78
CA LEU A 21 -2.83 -6.24 -12.60
C LEU A 21 -2.86 -7.75 -12.84
N ILE A 22 -3.94 -8.27 -13.44
CA ILE A 22 -4.03 -9.69 -13.84
C ILE A 22 -2.89 -10.03 -14.80
N SER A 23 -2.66 -9.20 -15.82
CA SER A 23 -1.59 -9.42 -16.80
C SER A 23 -0.19 -9.42 -16.17
N LEU A 24 0.04 -8.70 -15.05
CA LEU A 24 1.28 -8.78 -14.29
C LEU A 24 1.39 -10.11 -13.53
N MET A 25 0.33 -10.48 -12.81
CA MET A 25 0.30 -11.72 -12.03
C MET A 25 0.48 -12.98 -12.88
N GLU A 26 -0.17 -13.05 -14.05
CA GLU A 26 0.01 -14.15 -15.01
C GLU A 26 1.47 -14.30 -15.50
N ARG A 27 2.28 -13.25 -15.36
CA ARG A 27 3.70 -13.22 -15.75
C ARG A 27 4.65 -13.48 -14.58
N GLY A 28 4.10 -13.87 -13.43
CA GLY A 28 4.88 -14.19 -12.25
C GLY A 28 5.29 -12.99 -11.40
N VAL A 29 4.64 -11.83 -11.60
CA VAL A 29 4.87 -10.64 -10.76
C VAL A 29 3.90 -10.65 -9.60
N ASP A 30 4.43 -10.52 -8.38
CA ASP A 30 3.60 -10.32 -7.19
C ASP A 30 3.13 -8.86 -7.15
N VAL A 31 1.82 -8.69 -6.95
CA VAL A 31 1.13 -7.40 -7.01
C VAL A 31 0.53 -7.13 -5.64
N ALA A 32 0.92 -6.00 -5.05
CA ALA A 32 0.44 -5.61 -3.73
C ALA A 32 -0.23 -4.23 -3.75
N ILE A 33 -1.36 -4.10 -3.07
CA ILE A 33 -2.00 -2.82 -2.78
C ILE A 33 -1.67 -2.43 -1.34
N VAL A 34 -1.04 -1.27 -1.15
CA VAL A 34 -0.71 -0.74 0.18
C VAL A 34 -1.58 0.49 0.48
N THR A 35 -2.23 0.51 1.64
CA THR A 35 -3.13 1.59 2.06
C THR A 35 -2.95 1.93 3.53
N ALA A 36 -3.14 3.20 3.88
CA ALA A 36 -3.20 3.64 5.28
C ALA A 36 -4.51 3.23 5.96
N ALA A 37 -5.54 2.88 5.19
CA ALA A 37 -6.77 2.35 5.76
C ALA A 37 -6.49 1.00 6.45
N GLY A 38 -6.61 0.97 7.78
CA GLY A 38 -6.58 -0.24 8.60
C GLY A 38 -7.97 -0.59 9.15
N TYR A 39 -8.30 -1.87 9.12
CA TYR A 39 -9.53 -2.46 9.65
C TYR A 39 -9.20 -3.80 10.30
N ASP A 40 -9.90 -4.14 11.39
CA ASP A 40 -9.74 -5.44 12.06
C ASP A 40 -10.55 -6.57 11.38
N GLU A 41 -11.30 -6.24 10.33
CA GLU A 41 -12.20 -7.15 9.60
C GLU A 41 -11.83 -7.21 8.12
N ALA A 42 -11.56 -8.41 7.61
CA ALA A 42 -11.18 -8.64 6.20
C ALA A 42 -12.26 -8.13 5.21
N ALA A 43 -13.53 -8.28 5.56
CA ALA A 43 -14.67 -7.84 4.74
C ALA A 43 -14.60 -6.35 4.37
N ARG A 44 -14.10 -5.49 5.25
CA ARG A 44 -13.97 -4.04 4.94
C ARG A 44 -12.90 -3.75 3.91
N PHE A 45 -11.89 -4.62 3.81
CA PHE A 45 -10.90 -4.58 2.73
C PHE A 45 -11.49 -5.13 1.42
N GLU A 46 -12.28 -6.20 1.50
CA GLU A 46 -12.98 -6.76 0.34
C GLU A 46 -13.90 -5.74 -0.32
N ASP A 47 -14.67 -4.97 0.47
CA ASP A 47 -15.56 -3.92 -0.04
C ASP A 47 -14.80 -2.93 -0.95
N ARG A 48 -13.54 -2.61 -0.61
CA ARG A 48 -12.72 -1.70 -1.41
C ARG A 48 -12.21 -2.30 -2.71
N LEU A 49 -12.09 -3.62 -2.75
CA LEU A 49 -11.54 -4.39 -3.86
C LEU A 49 -12.59 -5.27 -4.55
N ALA A 50 -13.88 -5.06 -4.26
CA ALA A 50 -14.96 -5.94 -4.67
C ALA A 50 -14.98 -6.19 -6.19
N ALA A 51 -14.79 -5.15 -7.00
CA ALA A 51 -14.75 -5.31 -8.46
C ALA A 51 -13.52 -6.10 -8.95
N LEU A 52 -12.36 -5.94 -8.28
CA LEU A 52 -11.15 -6.69 -8.62
C LEU A 52 -11.32 -8.18 -8.29
N LEU A 53 -11.84 -8.49 -7.09
CA LEU A 53 -12.09 -9.86 -6.65
C LEU A 53 -13.20 -10.53 -7.48
N ALA A 54 -14.25 -9.79 -7.83
CA ALA A 54 -15.29 -10.24 -8.75
C ALA A 54 -14.69 -10.61 -10.11
N ALA A 55 -13.80 -9.78 -10.66
CA ALA A 55 -13.11 -10.08 -11.91
C ALA A 55 -12.24 -11.35 -11.82
N PHE A 56 -11.55 -11.58 -10.69
CA PHE A 56 -10.79 -12.81 -10.47
C PHE A 56 -11.70 -14.05 -10.52
N LYS A 57 -12.86 -13.96 -9.88
CA LYS A 57 -13.87 -15.02 -9.84
C LYS A 57 -14.53 -15.28 -11.19
N GLU A 58 -14.93 -14.22 -11.89
CA GLU A 58 -15.56 -14.31 -13.22
C GLU A 58 -14.61 -14.93 -14.27
N LEU A 59 -13.33 -14.57 -14.22
CA LEU A 59 -12.30 -15.12 -15.09
C LEU A 59 -11.79 -16.49 -14.64
N GLN A 60 -12.24 -16.97 -13.47
CA GLN A 60 -11.81 -18.22 -12.84
C GLN A 60 -10.28 -18.32 -12.78
N LEU A 61 -9.62 -17.25 -12.33
CA LEU A 61 -8.16 -17.21 -12.27
C LEU A 61 -7.65 -18.37 -11.40
N PRO A 62 -6.61 -19.09 -11.84
CA PRO A 62 -6.06 -20.20 -11.07
C PRO A 62 -5.39 -19.69 -9.80
N GLU A 63 -5.36 -20.54 -8.76
CA GLU A 63 -4.74 -20.22 -7.47
C GLU A 63 -3.27 -19.77 -7.61
N GLU A 64 -2.54 -20.35 -8.56
CA GLU A 64 -1.15 -19.98 -8.86
C GLU A 64 -1.00 -18.51 -9.31
N THR A 65 -2.06 -17.91 -9.85
CA THR A 65 -2.13 -16.49 -10.23
C THR A 65 -2.67 -15.64 -9.09
N THR A 66 -3.77 -16.03 -8.44
CA THR A 66 -4.38 -15.22 -7.38
C THR A 66 -3.52 -15.13 -6.13
N LYS A 67 -2.71 -16.16 -5.83
CA LYS A 67 -1.75 -16.13 -4.70
C LYS A 67 -0.69 -15.05 -4.79
N ARG A 68 -0.54 -14.42 -5.96
CA ARG A 68 0.39 -13.31 -6.23
C ARG A 68 -0.20 -11.95 -5.87
N PHE A 69 -1.48 -11.90 -5.57
CA PHE A 69 -2.14 -10.68 -5.11
C PHE A 69 -2.08 -10.58 -3.59
N HIS A 70 -1.65 -9.42 -3.11
CA HIS A 70 -1.57 -9.12 -1.69
C HIS A 70 -2.18 -7.75 -1.38
N MET A 71 -2.67 -7.58 -0.16
CA MET A 71 -3.07 -6.27 0.35
C MET A 71 -2.41 -6.00 1.69
N MET A 72 -1.80 -4.82 1.81
CA MET A 72 -1.23 -4.31 3.06
C MET A 72 -2.09 -3.16 3.56
N GLY A 73 -2.82 -3.40 4.64
CA GLY A 73 -3.68 -2.44 5.30
C GLY A 73 -3.03 -1.79 6.52
N GLY A 74 -3.49 -0.58 6.85
CA GLY A 74 -2.97 0.21 7.98
C GLY A 74 -1.47 0.46 7.85
N GLU A 75 -0.99 0.74 6.64
CA GLU A 75 0.41 0.89 6.24
C GLU A 75 1.29 -0.36 6.38
N CYS A 76 1.33 -0.95 7.57
CA CYS A 76 2.11 -2.14 7.90
C CYS A 76 1.47 -2.98 9.00
N ASN A 77 0.16 -2.91 9.19
CA ASN A 77 -0.52 -3.55 10.32
C ASN A 77 -1.26 -4.83 9.93
N TYR A 78 -1.76 -4.93 8.69
CA TYR A 78 -2.55 -6.07 8.23
C TYR A 78 -2.07 -6.53 6.86
N LEU A 79 -1.66 -7.79 6.75
CA LEU A 79 -1.41 -8.43 5.45
C LEU A 79 -2.57 -9.35 5.12
N LEU A 80 -3.12 -9.22 3.92
CA LEU A 80 -4.19 -10.08 3.40
C LEU A 80 -3.77 -10.77 2.12
N LYS A 81 -4.31 -11.98 1.92
CA LYS A 81 -4.14 -12.80 0.72
C LYS A 81 -5.50 -13.20 0.15
N VAL A 82 -5.52 -13.51 -1.14
CA VAL A 82 -6.72 -14.04 -1.79
C VAL A 82 -6.95 -15.49 -1.37
N THR A 83 -8.18 -15.81 -0.99
CA THR A 83 -8.61 -17.16 -0.63
C THR A 83 -9.03 -17.96 -1.87
N THR A 84 -9.24 -19.27 -1.72
CA THR A 84 -9.63 -20.16 -2.82
C THR A 84 -11.02 -19.87 -3.39
N ASP A 85 -11.87 -19.17 -2.63
CA ASP A 85 -13.19 -18.67 -3.05
C ASP A 85 -13.18 -17.21 -3.56
N TYR A 86 -11.98 -16.66 -3.80
CA TYR A 86 -11.74 -15.30 -4.29
C TYR A 86 -12.10 -14.17 -3.31
N GLY A 87 -12.21 -14.48 -2.01
CA GLY A 87 -12.26 -13.48 -0.94
C GLY A 87 -10.87 -13.05 -0.47
N LEU A 88 -10.82 -12.33 0.65
CA LEU A 88 -9.60 -11.94 1.35
C LEU A 88 -9.63 -12.50 2.78
N ASP A 89 -8.46 -12.96 3.22
CA ASP A 89 -8.26 -13.33 4.62
C ASP A 89 -6.90 -12.83 5.11
N PHE A 90 -6.80 -12.63 6.41
CA PHE A 90 -5.58 -12.19 7.06
C PHE A 90 -4.50 -13.28 7.00
N VAL A 91 -3.28 -12.85 6.73
CA VAL A 91 -2.08 -13.67 6.96
C VAL A 91 -1.70 -13.54 8.43
N PRO A 92 -1.54 -14.66 9.18
CA PRO A 92 -1.13 -14.62 10.58
C PRO A 92 0.14 -13.78 10.77
N ILE A 93 0.17 -12.94 11.81
CA ILE A 93 1.22 -11.94 12.00
C ILE A 93 2.61 -12.58 12.10
N GLU A 94 2.70 -13.79 12.65
CA GLU A 94 3.95 -14.53 12.83
C GLU A 94 4.53 -15.05 11.51
N GLU A 95 3.73 -15.12 10.44
CA GLU A 95 4.19 -15.57 9.13
C GLU A 95 4.94 -14.49 8.34
N TRP A 96 4.60 -13.20 8.55
CA TRP A 96 5.07 -12.11 7.69
C TRP A 96 5.70 -10.93 8.41
N GLN A 97 5.34 -10.67 9.67
CA GLN A 97 5.94 -9.56 10.41
C GLN A 97 7.39 -9.88 10.76
N THR A 98 8.22 -8.84 10.75
CA THR A 98 9.62 -8.98 11.16
C THR A 98 9.72 -9.11 12.69
N ARG A 99 10.87 -9.58 13.18
CA ARG A 99 11.14 -9.65 14.62
C ARG A 99 11.00 -8.30 15.32
N ASP A 100 11.40 -7.23 14.63
CA ASP A 100 11.31 -5.87 15.18
C ASP A 100 9.85 -5.42 15.31
N MET A 101 8.99 -5.76 14.35
CA MET A 101 7.54 -5.47 14.42
C MET A 101 6.88 -6.22 15.58
N LEU A 102 7.18 -7.50 15.72
CA LEU A 102 6.64 -8.33 16.81
C LEU A 102 7.14 -7.90 18.21
N ALA A 103 8.23 -7.14 18.28
CA ALA A 103 8.78 -6.62 19.52
C ALA A 103 8.09 -5.33 19.99
N TRP A 104 7.23 -4.70 19.17
CA TRP A 104 6.51 -3.49 19.58
C TRP A 104 5.54 -3.79 20.71
N ARG A 105 5.79 -3.18 21.87
CA ARG A 105 4.96 -3.37 23.07
C ARG A 105 3.66 -2.60 22.94
N GLU A 106 2.57 -3.22 23.37
CA GLU A 106 1.25 -2.58 23.36
C GLU A 106 1.23 -1.27 24.15
N GLU A 107 1.92 -1.22 25.29
CA GLU A 107 2.07 -0.01 26.11
C GLU A 107 2.70 1.15 25.32
N SER A 108 3.78 0.88 24.58
CA SER A 108 4.48 1.89 23.78
C SER A 108 3.65 2.34 22.58
N MET A 109 2.86 1.44 21.99
CA MET A 109 1.93 1.79 20.92
C MET A 109 0.80 2.69 21.45
N GLN A 110 0.26 2.39 22.63
CA GLN A 110 -0.76 3.25 23.25
C GLN A 110 -0.19 4.61 23.66
N GLU A 111 1.03 4.67 24.20
CA GLU A 111 1.71 5.93 24.53
C GLU A 111 1.87 6.84 23.30
N LEU A 112 2.32 6.27 22.18
CA LEU A 112 2.41 6.96 20.90
C LEU A 112 1.04 7.52 20.47
N LEU A 113 0.00 6.69 20.48
CA LEU A 113 -1.32 7.09 20.03
C LEU A 113 -1.96 8.13 20.97
N ASP A 114 -1.72 8.05 22.27
CA ASP A 114 -2.21 9.03 23.25
C ASP A 114 -1.53 10.39 23.08
N GLY A 115 -0.21 10.39 22.89
CA GLY A 115 0.54 11.59 22.53
C GLY A 115 0.05 12.21 21.23
N ALA A 116 -0.17 11.37 20.21
CA ALA A 116 -0.65 11.81 18.90
C ALA A 116 -2.05 12.43 18.99
N GLN A 117 -2.98 11.77 19.70
CA GLN A 117 -4.33 12.28 19.94
C GLN A 117 -4.29 13.67 20.61
N ALA A 118 -3.53 13.78 21.70
CA ALA A 118 -3.45 15.03 22.45
C ALA A 118 -2.84 16.15 21.60
N CYS A 119 -1.86 15.85 20.76
CA CYS A 119 -1.28 16.81 19.84
C CYS A 119 -2.27 17.23 18.74
N LEU A 120 -3.00 16.28 18.14
CA LEU A 120 -4.01 16.56 17.12
C LEU A 120 -5.12 17.47 17.65
N GLU A 121 -5.65 17.17 18.83
CA GLU A 121 -6.72 17.96 19.45
C GLU A 121 -6.24 19.38 19.79
N ARG A 122 -5.05 19.53 20.38
CA ARG A 122 -4.47 20.86 20.68
C ARG A 122 -4.16 21.64 19.41
N GLY A 123 -3.60 20.98 18.39
CA GLY A 123 -3.29 21.57 17.10
C GLY A 123 -4.53 22.06 16.37
N ALA A 124 -5.58 21.24 16.30
CA ALA A 124 -6.87 21.60 15.74
C ALA A 124 -7.50 22.81 16.47
N ALA A 125 -7.48 22.80 17.81
CA ALA A 125 -7.97 23.92 18.61
C ALA A 125 -7.20 25.22 18.35
N ARG A 126 -5.86 25.16 18.23
CA ARG A 126 -5.00 26.31 17.90
C ARG A 126 -5.31 26.88 16.52
N LEU A 127 -5.65 26.03 15.56
CA LEU A 127 -6.04 26.42 14.21
C LEU A 127 -7.51 26.87 14.10
N GLY A 128 -8.28 26.80 15.19
CA GLY A 128 -9.71 27.09 15.18
C GLY A 128 -10.53 26.08 14.38
N MET A 129 -9.98 24.87 14.15
CA MET A 129 -10.58 23.84 13.34
C MET A 129 -11.43 22.91 14.21
N GLN A 130 -12.73 22.82 13.92
CA GLN A 130 -13.58 21.81 14.52
C GLN A 130 -13.33 20.46 13.85
N VAL A 131 -13.00 19.46 14.64
CA VAL A 131 -12.68 18.12 14.15
C VAL A 131 -13.43 17.05 14.91
N GLN A 132 -13.70 15.95 14.22
CA GLN A 132 -14.08 14.67 14.81
C GLN A 132 -12.84 13.81 14.98
N LEU A 133 -12.60 13.33 16.20
CA LEU A 133 -11.53 12.38 16.50
C LEU A 133 -11.95 10.95 16.09
N ILE A 134 -11.02 10.20 15.50
CA ILE A 134 -11.13 8.78 15.20
C ILE A 134 -9.96 8.05 15.85
N ARG A 135 -10.23 7.15 16.78
CA ARG A 135 -9.23 6.30 17.45
C ARG A 135 -9.44 4.84 17.06
N LYS A 136 -8.37 4.16 16.64
CA LYS A 136 -8.31 2.74 16.28
C LYS A 136 -7.23 2.04 17.11
N ALA A 137 -7.12 0.72 16.96
CA ALA A 137 -6.09 -0.07 17.65
C ALA A 137 -4.64 0.32 17.27
N ARG A 138 -4.42 0.73 16.01
CA ARG A 138 -3.10 1.05 15.45
C ARG A 138 -3.02 2.43 14.81
N ALA A 139 -4.00 3.29 15.04
CA ALA A 139 -4.06 4.60 14.41
C ALA A 139 -4.92 5.57 15.22
N VAL A 140 -4.60 6.86 15.11
CA VAL A 140 -5.47 7.95 15.58
C VAL A 140 -5.46 9.08 14.57
N GLY A 141 -6.61 9.69 14.33
CA GLY A 141 -6.70 10.78 13.38
C GLY A 141 -7.86 11.70 13.67
N VAL A 142 -7.91 12.80 12.92
CA VAL A 142 -8.96 13.81 13.01
C VAL A 142 -9.49 14.13 11.63
N VAL A 143 -10.81 14.25 11.54
CA VAL A 143 -11.53 14.65 10.33
C VAL A 143 -12.19 16.00 10.57
N PRO A 144 -11.94 17.03 9.75
CA PRO A 144 -12.61 18.32 9.85
C PRO A 144 -14.13 18.20 9.73
N CYS A 145 -14.88 18.89 10.60
CA CYS A 145 -16.34 18.92 10.55
C CYS A 145 -16.90 19.78 9.39
N SER A 146 -16.03 20.57 8.75
CA SER A 146 -16.34 21.41 7.60
C SER A 146 -15.15 21.43 6.64
N PRO A 147 -15.34 21.73 5.34
CA PRO A 147 -14.23 21.91 4.41
C PRO A 147 -13.16 22.85 4.99
N THR A 148 -11.90 22.42 4.93
CA THR A 148 -10.76 23.15 5.46
C THR A 148 -9.70 23.33 4.38
N LEU A 149 -8.72 24.19 4.66
CA LEU A 149 -7.60 24.40 3.75
C LEU A 149 -6.61 23.25 3.89
N TYR A 150 -6.05 22.84 2.76
CA TYR A 150 -5.01 21.80 2.72
C TYR A 150 -3.82 22.18 3.62
N GLU A 151 -3.44 23.45 3.63
CA GLU A 151 -2.35 24.01 4.43
C GLU A 151 -2.60 23.89 5.95
N SER A 152 -3.87 23.93 6.38
CA SER A 152 -4.22 23.72 7.79
C SER A 152 -4.02 22.26 8.20
N LEU A 153 -4.32 21.32 7.30
CA LEU A 153 -4.05 19.89 7.53
C LEU A 153 -2.54 19.60 7.48
N GLU A 154 -1.80 20.23 6.58
CA GLU A 154 -0.33 20.16 6.54
C GLU A 154 0.30 20.66 7.85
N GLU A 155 -0.08 21.84 8.32
CA GLU A 155 0.42 22.40 9.58
C GLU A 155 0.12 21.47 10.77
N LEU A 156 -1.06 20.86 10.79
CA LEU A 156 -1.43 19.91 11.82
C LEU A 156 -0.59 18.63 11.76
N ALA A 157 -0.44 18.03 10.59
CA ALA A 157 0.38 16.82 10.39
C ALA A 157 1.86 17.07 10.74
N LEU A 158 2.41 18.21 10.32
CA LEU A 158 3.78 18.63 10.64
C LEU A 158 3.98 18.85 12.15
N SER A 159 3.03 19.54 12.80
CA SER A 159 3.09 19.80 14.24
C SER A 159 3.11 18.51 15.05
N VAL A 160 2.23 17.57 14.70
CA VAL A 160 2.13 16.28 15.39
C VAL A 160 3.38 15.44 15.16
N ARG A 161 3.88 15.39 13.92
CA ARG A 161 5.13 14.70 13.63
C ARG A 161 6.29 15.25 14.48
N PHE A 162 6.48 16.56 14.49
CA PHE A 162 7.58 17.20 15.21
C PHE A 162 7.50 16.95 16.72
N GLU A 163 6.31 17.01 17.30
CA GLU A 163 6.12 16.76 18.74
C GLU A 163 6.45 15.30 19.10
N LEU A 164 5.95 14.34 18.30
CA LEU A 164 6.18 12.92 18.54
C LEU A 164 7.63 12.49 18.30
N GLU A 165 8.29 13.05 17.27
CA GLU A 165 9.73 12.86 17.04
C GLU A 165 10.55 13.38 18.23
N GLY A 166 10.16 14.54 18.79
CA GLY A 166 10.79 15.13 19.98
C GLY A 166 10.58 14.33 21.28
N ALA A 167 9.52 13.51 21.35
CA ALA A 167 9.22 12.66 22.51
C ALA A 167 10.12 11.42 22.60
N GLY A 168 10.88 11.08 21.55
CA GLY A 168 11.84 9.97 21.56
C GLY A 168 11.20 8.59 21.68
N LEU A 169 10.01 8.42 21.08
CA LEU A 169 9.24 7.18 21.13
C LEU A 169 9.98 6.02 20.44
N GLU A 170 9.90 4.81 21.03
CA GLU A 170 10.55 3.61 20.50
C GLU A 170 9.85 3.04 19.25
N VAL A 171 8.54 3.25 19.15
CA VAL A 171 7.70 2.68 18.10
C VAL A 171 7.71 3.61 16.88
N PRO A 172 8.02 3.11 15.67
CA PRO A 172 7.93 3.92 14.46
C PRO A 172 6.49 4.33 14.18
N PHE A 173 6.29 5.48 13.54
CA PHE A 173 4.97 5.98 13.20
C PHE A 173 4.97 6.72 11.86
N CYS A 174 3.78 6.99 11.34
CA CYS A 174 3.55 7.87 10.21
C CYS A 174 2.48 8.89 10.55
N ALA A 175 2.86 10.16 10.68
CA ALA A 175 1.92 11.28 10.76
C ALA A 175 1.80 11.92 9.37
N PHE A 176 0.61 11.90 8.78
CA PHE A 176 0.41 12.34 7.40
C PHE A 176 -0.89 13.11 7.22
N ASN A 177 -0.88 13.98 6.20
CA ASN A 177 -2.07 14.64 5.68
C ASN A 177 -2.70 13.75 4.61
N GLY A 178 -3.90 13.23 4.88
CA GLY A 178 -4.66 12.39 3.94
C GLY A 178 -5.42 13.19 2.89
N GLY A 179 -5.23 14.50 2.81
CA GLY A 179 -5.90 15.40 1.87
C GLY A 179 -7.19 15.99 2.41
N ASN A 180 -7.98 15.19 3.14
CA ASN A 180 -9.21 15.64 3.81
C ASN A 180 -9.22 15.36 5.32
N ASP A 181 -8.19 14.70 5.83
CA ASP A 181 -8.01 14.33 7.23
C ASP A 181 -6.52 14.31 7.60
N VAL A 182 -6.23 14.18 8.89
CA VAL A 182 -4.87 13.96 9.38
C VAL A 182 -4.88 12.73 10.26
N PHE A 183 -3.99 11.79 9.97
CA PHE A 183 -3.83 10.54 10.72
C PHE A 183 -2.39 10.35 11.18
N VAL A 184 -2.27 9.65 12.31
CA VAL A 184 -1.05 9.10 12.86
C VAL A 184 -1.23 7.60 13.00
N ASP A 185 -0.49 6.85 12.20
CA ASP A 185 -0.49 5.40 12.20
C ASP A 185 0.73 4.84 12.94
N VAL A 186 0.54 3.74 13.66
CA VAL A 186 1.61 2.93 14.23
C VAL A 186 2.32 2.19 13.09
N GLY A 187 3.62 2.43 12.95
CA GLY A 187 4.43 1.98 11.84
C GLY A 187 4.31 2.88 10.61
N ASN A 188 4.78 2.40 9.46
CA ASN A 188 4.69 3.13 8.20
C ASN A 188 4.79 2.20 6.97
N LYS A 189 4.42 2.70 5.78
CA LYS A 189 4.44 1.92 4.53
C LYS A 189 5.81 1.33 4.20
N ALA A 190 6.89 2.02 4.53
CA ALA A 190 8.25 1.53 4.28
C ALA A 190 8.53 0.25 5.06
N ILE A 191 8.10 0.18 6.33
CA ILE A 191 8.19 -1.04 7.15
C ILE A 191 7.31 -2.15 6.56
N GLY A 192 6.07 -1.84 6.18
CA GLY A 192 5.14 -2.80 5.59
C GLY A 192 5.67 -3.42 4.31
N LEU A 193 6.20 -2.59 3.40
CA LEU A 193 6.80 -3.04 2.14
C LEU A 193 8.04 -3.91 2.37
N ARG A 194 8.91 -3.59 3.34
CA ARG A 194 10.06 -4.44 3.67
C ARG A 194 9.62 -5.79 4.25
N ALA A 195 8.63 -5.79 5.13
CA ALA A 195 8.07 -7.03 5.67
C ALA A 195 7.47 -7.88 4.54
N LEU A 196 6.74 -7.26 3.60
CA LEU A 196 6.19 -7.94 2.44
C LEU A 196 7.28 -8.48 1.50
N GLN A 197 8.34 -7.72 1.23
CA GLN A 197 9.48 -8.20 0.45
C GLN A 197 10.11 -9.44 1.08
N SER A 198 10.32 -9.42 2.41
CA SER A 198 10.83 -10.57 3.15
C SER A 198 9.89 -11.77 3.09
N TYR A 199 8.59 -11.54 3.26
CA TYR A 199 7.55 -12.58 3.18
C TYR A 199 7.51 -13.27 1.81
N LEU A 200 7.66 -12.49 0.74
CA LEU A 200 7.64 -12.98 -0.64
C LEU A 200 9.01 -13.48 -1.15
N GLY A 201 10.09 -13.27 -0.39
CA GLY A 201 11.44 -13.60 -0.82
C GLY A 201 11.94 -12.75 -1.99
N VAL A 202 11.51 -11.49 -2.07
CA VAL A 202 11.89 -10.55 -3.13
C VAL A 202 13.21 -9.87 -2.75
N GLU A 203 14.19 -9.94 -3.65
CA GLU A 203 15.50 -9.30 -3.47
C GLU A 203 15.43 -7.76 -3.53
N GLU A 204 16.42 -7.11 -2.93
CA GLU A 204 16.60 -5.66 -3.02
C GLU A 204 16.70 -5.22 -4.49
N GLY A 205 15.90 -4.22 -4.88
CA GLY A 205 15.79 -3.76 -6.27
C GLY A 205 14.78 -4.52 -7.13
N GLY A 206 14.20 -5.62 -6.64
CA GLY A 206 13.14 -6.37 -7.30
C GLY A 206 11.73 -5.78 -7.18
N THR A 207 11.60 -4.57 -6.62
CA THR A 207 10.31 -3.94 -6.30
C THR A 207 10.20 -2.55 -6.90
N LEU A 208 9.05 -2.30 -7.55
CA LEU A 208 8.61 -0.99 -8.01
C LEU A 208 7.37 -0.57 -7.21
N HIS A 209 7.48 0.47 -6.40
CA HIS A 209 6.35 1.09 -5.71
C HIS A 209 5.75 2.21 -6.56
N VAL A 210 4.43 2.25 -6.67
CA VAL A 210 3.70 3.31 -7.39
C VAL A 210 2.88 4.13 -6.38
N GLY A 211 3.21 5.41 -6.26
CA GLY A 211 2.68 6.31 -5.21
C GLY A 211 2.44 7.72 -5.74
N ASP A 212 1.62 8.50 -5.04
CA ASP A 212 1.33 9.92 -5.33
C ASP A 212 1.75 10.84 -4.19
N ARG A 213 1.89 10.33 -2.96
CA ARG A 213 2.19 11.11 -1.75
C ARG A 213 3.63 10.97 -1.30
N PHE A 214 4.56 11.40 -2.15
CA PHE A 214 5.98 11.43 -1.83
C PHE A 214 6.51 12.80 -1.33
N THR A 215 5.62 13.68 -0.88
CA THR A 215 5.97 14.93 -0.19
C THR A 215 6.50 14.64 1.21
N ILE A 216 7.04 15.65 1.92
CA ILE A 216 7.63 15.48 3.26
C ILE A 216 6.65 14.89 4.29
N THR A 217 5.36 15.20 4.15
CA THR A 217 4.24 14.72 4.99
C THR A 217 3.46 13.58 4.35
N GLY A 218 3.86 13.14 3.16
CA GLY A 218 3.18 12.07 2.45
C GLY A 218 3.63 10.70 2.95
N ASN A 219 2.69 9.76 3.05
CA ASN A 219 2.95 8.43 3.58
C ASN A 219 3.76 7.52 2.63
N ASP A 220 4.03 7.93 1.38
CA ASP A 220 4.95 7.21 0.49
C ASP A 220 6.41 7.68 0.61
N ALA A 221 6.68 8.79 1.32
CA ALA A 221 7.98 9.45 1.32
C ALA A 221 9.14 8.52 1.72
N GLN A 222 8.95 7.72 2.78
CA GLN A 222 9.99 6.84 3.31
C GLN A 222 10.31 5.66 2.37
N VAL A 223 9.40 5.33 1.44
CA VAL A 223 9.58 4.22 0.50
C VAL A 223 10.73 4.47 -0.48
N ARG A 224 11.01 5.74 -0.78
CA ARG A 224 12.13 6.17 -1.65
C ARG A 224 13.50 5.68 -1.18
N GLY A 225 13.64 5.37 0.11
CA GLY A 225 14.92 4.99 0.71
C GLY A 225 15.41 3.59 0.34
N PHE A 226 14.56 2.71 -0.22
CA PHE A 226 14.95 1.30 -0.38
C PHE A 226 14.32 0.54 -1.57
N CYS A 227 13.37 1.10 -2.31
CA CYS A 227 12.90 0.47 -3.55
C CYS A 227 12.78 1.47 -4.70
N SER A 228 12.65 0.97 -5.92
CA SER A 228 12.36 1.82 -7.07
C SER A 228 10.96 2.40 -6.90
N ILE A 229 10.79 3.68 -7.21
CA ILE A 229 9.50 4.37 -7.10
C ILE A 229 9.07 4.95 -8.44
N LEU A 230 7.76 4.97 -8.65
CA LEU A 230 7.10 5.71 -9.71
C LEU A 230 6.14 6.70 -9.06
N TRP A 231 6.44 7.99 -9.20
CA TRP A 231 5.59 9.07 -8.71
C TRP A 231 4.56 9.42 -9.78
N VAL A 232 3.29 9.14 -9.49
CA VAL A 232 2.14 9.43 -10.36
C VAL A 232 1.24 10.49 -9.73
N ALA A 233 0.52 11.24 -10.55
CA ALA A 233 -0.43 12.25 -10.10
C ALA A 233 -1.89 11.76 -10.07
N ASN A 234 -2.20 10.66 -10.75
CA ASN A 234 -3.57 10.14 -10.89
C ASN A 234 -3.59 8.68 -11.38
N PRO A 235 -4.75 7.99 -11.34
CA PRO A 235 -4.88 6.61 -11.80
C PRO A 235 -4.60 6.38 -13.30
N ASP A 236 -4.81 7.38 -14.17
CA ASP A 236 -4.53 7.24 -15.60
C ASP A 236 -3.03 7.13 -15.88
N GLU A 237 -2.20 7.88 -15.15
CA GLU A 237 -0.74 7.75 -15.21
C GLU A 237 -0.28 6.36 -14.74
N THR A 238 -0.84 5.85 -13.64
CA THR A 238 -0.59 4.48 -13.19
C THR A 238 -0.89 3.48 -14.30
N ALA A 239 -2.07 3.58 -14.92
CA ALA A 239 -2.47 2.68 -16.00
C ALA A 239 -1.54 2.78 -17.21
N PHE A 240 -1.10 3.99 -17.55
CA PHE A 240 -0.15 4.22 -18.64
C PHE A 240 1.19 3.50 -18.38
N TYR A 241 1.81 3.74 -17.22
CA TYR A 241 3.11 3.16 -16.90
C TYR A 241 3.06 1.64 -16.70
N VAL A 242 2.02 1.12 -16.06
CA VAL A 242 1.84 -0.33 -15.92
C VAL A 242 1.61 -0.99 -17.28
N LYS A 243 0.85 -0.35 -18.18
CA LYS A 243 0.69 -0.83 -19.56
C LYS A 243 2.01 -0.86 -20.32
N MET A 244 2.88 0.13 -20.12
CA MET A 244 4.23 0.12 -20.69
C MET A 244 5.06 -1.04 -20.14
N LEU A 245 5.06 -1.24 -18.82
CA LEU A 245 5.77 -2.37 -18.18
C LEU A 245 5.32 -3.72 -18.74
N VAL A 246 4.01 -3.95 -18.82
CA VAL A 246 3.44 -5.17 -19.40
C VAL A 246 3.85 -5.36 -20.86
N ARG A 247 3.87 -4.29 -21.66
CA ARG A 247 4.32 -4.34 -23.06
C ARG A 247 5.80 -4.75 -23.16
N ASP A 248 6.64 -4.16 -22.32
CA ASP A 248 8.07 -4.41 -22.36
C ASP A 248 8.39 -5.84 -21.86
N MET A 249 7.68 -6.34 -20.85
CA MET A 249 7.74 -7.76 -20.44
C MET A 249 7.36 -8.71 -21.58
N LYS A 250 6.27 -8.43 -22.31
CA LYS A 250 5.86 -9.22 -23.48
C LYS A 250 6.93 -9.22 -24.58
N ALA A 251 7.60 -8.09 -24.80
CA ALA A 251 8.68 -7.99 -25.77
C ALA A 251 9.89 -8.86 -25.37
N VAL A 252 10.27 -8.83 -24.08
CA VAL A 252 11.36 -9.67 -23.54
C VAL A 252 11.02 -11.16 -23.63
N GLU A 253 9.78 -11.55 -23.29
CA GLU A 253 9.30 -12.93 -23.45
C GLU A 253 9.38 -13.41 -24.90
N LYS A 254 8.96 -12.57 -25.84
CA LYS A 254 9.03 -12.87 -27.28
C LYS A 254 10.46 -13.06 -27.74
N ALA A 255 11.36 -12.14 -27.39
CA ALA A 255 12.78 -12.24 -27.74
C ALA A 255 13.43 -13.52 -27.16
N ARG A 256 13.13 -13.87 -25.91
CA ARG A 256 13.61 -15.11 -25.27
C ARG A 256 13.10 -16.38 -25.98
N LYS A 257 11.85 -16.37 -26.47
CA LYS A 257 11.28 -17.49 -27.23
C LYS A 257 11.93 -17.62 -28.61
N GLU A 258 12.19 -16.51 -29.29
CA GLU A 258 12.87 -16.47 -30.58
C GLU A 258 14.30 -16.99 -30.47
N ASP A 259 15.05 -16.56 -29.45
CA ASP A 259 16.43 -17.02 -29.18
C ASP A 259 16.51 -18.52 -28.83
N LYS A 260 15.58 -19.01 -27.99
CA LYS A 260 15.42 -20.45 -27.72
C LYS A 260 15.02 -21.25 -28.97
N GLY A 261 14.24 -20.65 -29.86
CA GLY A 261 13.87 -21.23 -31.15
C GLY A 261 15.04 -21.29 -32.13
N LEU A 262 15.90 -20.27 -32.13
CA LEU A 262 17.12 -20.21 -32.94
C LEU A 262 18.12 -21.27 -32.49
N THR A 263 18.36 -21.38 -31.18
CA THR A 263 19.23 -22.40 -30.60
C THR A 263 18.70 -23.81 -30.90
N LYS A 264 17.41 -24.10 -30.66
CA LYS A 264 16.83 -25.42 -31.03
C LYS A 264 16.95 -25.73 -32.52
N LYS A 265 16.73 -24.77 -33.43
CA LYS A 265 16.90 -24.97 -34.87
C LYS A 265 18.37 -25.18 -35.27
N ALA A 266 19.32 -24.53 -34.60
CA ALA A 266 20.74 -24.75 -34.83
C ALA A 266 21.18 -26.18 -34.45
N TRP A 267 20.63 -26.73 -33.35
CA TRP A 267 20.87 -28.13 -32.96
C TRP A 267 20.21 -29.14 -33.90
N VAL A 268 19.02 -28.85 -34.43
CA VAL A 268 18.32 -29.74 -35.39
C VAL A 268 18.98 -29.76 -36.77
N ARG A 269 19.80 -28.76 -37.11
CA ARG A 269 20.54 -28.71 -38.39
C ARG A 269 21.91 -29.38 -38.38
N ILE A 270 22.37 -29.84 -37.21
CA ILE A 270 23.68 -30.48 -36.99
C ILE A 270 23.55 -32.01 -36.76
N LEU A 271 22.32 -32.54 -36.74
CA LEU A 271 22.02 -33.98 -36.72
C LEU A 271 21.44 -34.42 -38.07
#